data_AF-A0A1B9JSZ3-F1
#
_entry.id   AF-A0A1B9JSZ3-F1
#
_cell.length_a   1.000
_cell.length_b   1.000
_cell.length_c   1.000
_cell.angle_alpha   90.00
_cell.angle_beta   90.00
_cell.angle_gamma   90.00
#
_symmetry.space_group_name_H-M   'P 1'
#
loop_
_entity.id
_entity.type
_entity.pdbx_description
1 polymer ?
#
loop_
_entity_poly.entity_id
_entity_poly.type
_entity_poly.pdbx_seq_one_letter_code
_entity_poly.pdbx_strand_id
1 'polypeptide(L)'
;MAVSVQQIIFEYRADGNTRLFPFLCRVIRESDLFVTVDDHHVNNYIITGINEERGGNVIFDVPPQQGSRVILFRRVSLLRETEYQTNGDFIASTVNSDFDRIWQALQGTDADIRCALLHPLSGGAYNAENRKIVNLANPQGPQDAVTKRVLDDYFVSLHNQITQLDYLQGPPGAQGPQGIRGPKGDKGDKGDKGDRGDRGESGVMTPINNGYIAFSISDGGDLLLRCADGDNPPNFSIVDGDLIYTV
;
A
#
# COMPACT_ATOMS: atom_id res chain seq x y z
N MET A 1 54.72 -8.97 18.91
CA MET A 1 53.71 -9.88 19.52
C MET A 1 52.56 -10.02 18.54
N ALA A 2 51.81 -11.11 18.56
CA ALA A 2 50.66 -11.26 17.68
C ALA A 2 49.44 -10.53 18.29
N VAL A 3 48.70 -9.79 17.47
CA VAL A 3 47.41 -9.21 17.88
C VAL A 3 46.40 -10.33 18.00
N SER A 4 45.92 -10.58 19.22
CA SER A 4 44.91 -11.60 19.47
C SER A 4 43.53 -11.12 19.00
N VAL A 5 42.65 -12.05 18.65
CA VAL A 5 41.24 -11.72 18.38
C VAL A 5 40.59 -11.28 19.70
N GLN A 6 40.01 -10.09 19.71
CA GLN A 6 39.36 -9.52 20.89
C GLN A 6 37.89 -9.22 20.59
N GLN A 7 37.04 -9.29 21.61
CA GLN A 7 35.72 -8.69 21.54
C GLN A 7 35.89 -7.17 21.46
N ILE A 8 35.30 -6.54 20.45
CA ILE A 8 35.49 -5.11 20.20
C ILE A 8 34.21 -4.29 20.37
N ILE A 9 33.10 -4.93 20.72
CA ILE A 9 31.79 -4.31 20.96
C ILE A 9 31.32 -4.77 22.34
N PHE A 10 30.95 -3.81 23.18
CA PHE A 10 30.47 -4.04 24.54
C PHE A 10 29.14 -3.33 24.71
N GLU A 11 28.12 -4.07 25.13
CA GLU A 11 26.77 -3.54 25.32
C GLU A 11 26.38 -3.61 26.80
N TYR A 12 25.83 -2.51 27.30
CA TYR A 12 25.37 -2.36 28.67
C TYR A 12 23.96 -1.77 28.71
N ARG A 13 23.24 -2.10 29.79
CA ARG A 13 21.99 -1.44 30.18
C ARG A 13 22.27 -0.57 31.39
N ALA A 14 22.03 0.73 31.25
CA ALA A 14 22.23 1.67 32.34
C ALA A 14 21.11 1.54 33.38
N ASP A 15 21.48 1.71 34.65
CA ASP A 15 20.59 1.65 35.81
C ASP A 15 20.20 3.04 36.33
N GLY A 16 20.71 4.12 35.72
CA GLY A 16 20.52 5.50 36.17
C GLY A 16 21.56 5.99 37.18
N ASN A 17 22.45 5.12 37.68
CA ASN A 17 23.41 5.44 38.74
C ASN A 17 24.86 5.16 38.34
N THR A 18 25.11 4.10 37.58
CA THR A 18 26.43 3.63 37.17
C THR A 18 27.02 4.59 36.13
N ARG A 19 28.25 5.05 36.41
CA ARG A 19 29.02 5.95 35.52
C ARG A 19 30.18 5.28 34.81
N LEU A 20 30.61 4.13 35.31
CA LEU A 20 31.81 3.43 34.88
C LEU A 20 31.41 2.19 34.07
N PHE A 21 31.86 2.16 32.82
CA PHE A 21 31.58 1.07 31.88
C PHE A 21 32.91 0.53 31.36
N PRO A 22 33.26 -0.73 31.68
CA PRO A 22 34.53 -1.30 31.25
C PRO A 22 34.52 -1.64 29.76
N PHE A 23 35.69 -1.69 29.13
CA PHE A 23 35.90 -2.32 27.83
C PHE A 23 37.09 -3.27 27.94
N LEU A 24 37.00 -4.45 27.33
CA LEU A 24 37.96 -5.55 27.54
C LEU A 24 38.87 -5.77 26.31
N CYS A 25 39.19 -4.71 25.57
CA CYS A 25 40.07 -4.77 24.40
C CYS A 25 41.12 -3.67 24.43
N ARG A 26 42.25 -3.91 23.76
CA ARG A 26 43.32 -2.91 23.67
C ARG A 26 42.91 -1.81 22.70
N VAL A 27 42.88 -0.58 23.17
CA VAL A 27 42.60 0.63 22.36
C VAL A 27 43.89 1.43 22.28
N ILE A 28 44.52 1.53 21.10
CA ILE A 28 45.82 2.21 20.97
C ILE A 28 45.68 3.73 21.15
N ARG A 29 44.57 4.31 20.68
CA ARG A 29 44.28 5.74 20.75
C ARG A 29 42.87 5.98 21.22
N GLU A 30 42.68 7.04 21.98
CA GLU A 30 41.36 7.43 22.49
C GLU A 30 40.33 7.63 21.37
N SER A 31 40.74 8.21 20.25
CA SER A 31 39.92 8.43 19.06
C SER A 31 39.38 7.16 18.40
N ASP A 32 39.98 6.00 18.69
CA ASP A 32 39.58 4.73 18.10
C ASP A 32 38.48 4.03 18.94
N LEU A 33 38.06 4.60 20.08
CA LEU A 33 36.95 4.10 20.89
C LEU A 33 35.73 5.02 20.76
N PHE A 34 34.64 4.46 20.26
CA PHE A 34 33.36 5.13 20.11
C PHE A 34 32.40 4.69 21.20
N VAL A 35 31.64 5.66 21.71
CA VAL A 35 30.62 5.45 22.72
C VAL A 35 29.30 5.98 22.18
N THR A 36 28.26 5.15 22.27
CA THR A 36 26.89 5.54 21.97
C THR A 36 25.97 5.31 23.17
N VAL A 37 24.98 6.18 23.31
CA VAL A 37 23.88 6.06 24.27
C VAL A 37 22.58 6.18 23.48
N ASP A 38 21.72 5.17 23.59
CA ASP A 38 20.45 5.08 22.84
C ASP A 38 20.63 5.42 21.36
N ASP A 39 21.60 4.75 20.74
CA ASP A 39 21.90 4.84 19.30
C ASP A 39 22.49 6.20 18.83
N HIS A 40 22.84 7.08 19.78
CA HIS A 40 23.48 8.36 19.51
C HIS A 40 24.92 8.41 20.02
N HIS A 41 25.86 8.89 19.19
CA HIS A 41 27.25 9.10 19.61
C HIS A 41 27.34 10.24 20.64
N VAL A 42 28.03 9.98 21.74
CA VAL A 42 28.27 10.93 22.83
C VAL A 42 29.76 11.28 22.85
N ASN A 43 30.13 12.50 23.28
CA ASN A 43 31.53 12.91 23.45
C ASN A 43 31.89 13.24 24.91
N ASN A 44 30.90 13.31 25.81
CA ASN A 44 31.07 13.75 27.19
C ASN A 44 31.41 12.56 28.10
N TYR A 45 32.61 12.01 27.94
CA TYR A 45 33.15 10.94 28.79
C TYR A 45 34.66 11.04 28.89
N ILE A 46 35.24 10.30 29.83
CA ILE A 46 36.69 10.15 30.00
C ILE A 46 37.05 8.69 29.77
N ILE A 47 38.14 8.43 29.04
CA ILE A 47 38.66 7.09 28.84
C ILE A 47 39.90 6.86 29.72
N THR A 48 39.91 5.74 30.42
CA THR A 48 41.07 5.22 31.14
C THR A 48 41.50 3.89 30.54
N GLY A 49 42.77 3.49 30.70
CA GLY A 49 43.29 2.22 30.19
C GLY A 49 43.57 2.22 28.68
N ILE A 50 43.88 3.38 28.10
CA ILE A 50 44.39 3.47 26.73
C ILE A 50 45.72 2.72 26.63
N ASN A 51 45.87 1.97 25.54
CA ASN A 51 46.99 1.13 25.20
C ASN A 51 47.24 -0.05 26.17
N GLU A 52 46.29 -0.35 27.08
CA GLU A 52 46.35 -1.52 27.96
C GLU A 52 45.82 -2.79 27.27
N GLU A 53 46.51 -3.91 27.42
CA GLU A 53 46.16 -5.19 26.76
C GLU A 53 44.81 -5.75 27.20
N ARG A 54 44.41 -5.49 28.45
CA ARG A 54 43.13 -5.95 29.02
C ARG A 54 41.99 -4.94 28.88
N GLY A 55 42.25 -3.80 28.22
CA GLY A 55 41.33 -2.69 28.10
C GLY A 55 41.25 -1.83 29.36
N GLY A 56 40.16 -1.09 29.50
CA GLY A 56 40.04 -0.01 30.48
C GLY A 56 38.58 0.35 30.76
N ASN A 57 38.32 1.63 31.06
CA ASN A 57 36.97 2.09 31.40
C ASN A 57 36.61 3.40 30.70
N VAL A 58 35.35 3.50 30.29
CA VAL A 58 34.67 4.74 29.95
C VAL A 58 33.95 5.25 31.20
N ILE A 59 34.17 6.51 31.54
CA ILE A 59 33.60 7.16 32.72
C ILE A 59 32.77 8.35 32.25
N PHE A 60 31.46 8.30 32.48
CA PHE A 60 30.57 9.41 32.20
C PHE A 60 30.57 10.42 33.35
N ASP A 61 30.49 11.72 33.02
CA ASP A 61 30.32 12.78 34.02
C ASP A 61 28.94 12.67 34.71
N VAL A 62 27.90 12.45 33.90
CA VAL A 62 26.52 12.20 34.36
C VAL A 62 26.13 10.76 34.01
N PRO A 63 25.58 9.98 34.95
CA PRO A 63 25.18 8.60 34.66
C PRO A 63 24.10 8.58 33.57
N PRO A 64 24.20 7.66 32.57
CA PRO A 64 23.16 7.49 31.58
C PRO A 64 21.82 7.12 32.23
N GLN A 65 20.70 7.54 31.64
CA GLN A 65 19.36 7.33 32.20
C GLN A 65 19.05 5.84 32.38
N GLN A 66 18.17 5.53 33.34
CA GLN A 66 17.75 4.16 33.59
C GLN A 66 17.09 3.56 32.33
N GLY A 67 17.56 2.38 31.93
CA GLY A 67 17.08 1.68 30.73
C GLY A 67 17.83 2.05 29.45
N SER A 68 18.61 3.15 29.45
CA SER A 68 19.42 3.54 28.29
C SER A 68 20.40 2.44 27.91
N ARG A 69 20.60 2.28 26.60
CA ARG A 69 21.56 1.34 26.04
C ARG A 69 22.89 2.03 25.82
N VAL A 70 23.93 1.56 26.48
CA VAL A 70 25.29 2.08 26.31
C VAL A 70 26.07 1.07 25.49
N ILE A 71 26.61 1.49 24.35
CA ILE A 71 27.45 0.64 23.50
C ILE A 71 28.83 1.28 23.39
N LEU A 72 29.86 0.52 23.71
CA LEU A 72 31.25 0.89 23.52
C LEU A 72 31.80 0.03 22.39
N PHE A 73 32.41 0.62 21.37
CA PHE A 73 33.02 -0.18 20.31
C PHE A 73 34.30 0.46 19.76
N ARG A 74 35.28 -0.39 19.45
CA ARG A 74 36.55 0.03 18.84
C ARG A 74 36.37 0.12 17.32
N ARG A 75 36.58 1.31 16.75
CA ARG A 75 36.61 1.54 15.30
C ARG A 75 37.87 2.33 14.94
N VAL A 76 38.83 1.63 14.36
CA VAL A 76 40.09 2.21 13.91
C VAL A 76 39.93 2.76 12.49
N SER A 77 40.43 3.97 12.25
CA SER A 77 40.44 4.55 10.92
C SER A 77 41.29 3.71 9.94
N LEU A 78 40.77 3.46 8.75
CA LEU A 78 41.49 2.79 7.65
C LEU A 78 42.46 3.75 6.94
N LEU A 79 43.21 4.51 7.72
CA LEU A 79 44.21 5.46 7.26
C LEU A 79 45.53 5.18 7.98
N ARG A 80 46.61 5.14 7.21
CA ARG A 80 47.95 5.08 7.78
C ARG A 80 48.39 6.50 8.14
N GLU A 81 48.62 6.71 9.43
CA GLU A 81 49.11 7.99 9.97
C GLU A 81 50.60 7.90 10.38
N THR A 82 51.16 6.70 10.39
CA THR A 82 52.55 6.49 10.80
C THR A 82 53.50 6.82 9.66
N GLU A 83 54.20 7.94 9.79
CA GLU A 83 55.32 8.29 8.93
C GLU A 83 56.58 7.55 9.41
N TYR A 84 57.15 6.70 8.54
CA TYR A 84 58.42 6.06 8.84
C TYR A 84 59.56 6.99 8.48
N GLN A 85 60.55 7.06 9.35
CA GLN A 85 61.79 7.75 9.05
C GLN A 85 62.47 7.05 7.87
N THR A 86 62.86 7.82 6.86
CA THR A 86 63.58 7.30 5.69
C THR A 86 65.09 7.18 5.94
N ASN A 87 65.60 7.94 6.91
CA ASN A 87 67.00 7.95 7.33
C ASN A 87 67.05 7.87 8.86
N GLY A 88 67.58 6.78 9.39
CA GLY A 88 67.65 6.53 10.83
C GLY A 88 67.54 5.04 11.15
N ASP A 89 67.61 4.73 12.45
CA ASP A 89 67.46 3.37 12.92
C ASP A 89 66.02 2.86 12.72
N PHE A 90 65.90 1.58 12.40
CA PHE A 90 64.60 0.94 12.30
C PHE A 90 63.97 0.76 13.69
N ILE A 91 63.03 1.63 14.04
CA ILE A 91 62.34 1.58 15.33
C ILE A 91 61.23 0.53 15.29
N ALA A 92 61.51 -0.66 15.82
CA ALA A 92 60.58 -1.79 15.84
C ALA A 92 59.25 -1.46 16.56
N SER A 93 59.25 -0.61 17.59
CA SER A 93 58.02 -0.23 18.30
C SER A 93 57.06 0.58 17.43
N THR A 94 57.58 1.47 16.58
CA THR A 94 56.79 2.26 15.61
C THR A 94 56.13 1.35 14.60
N VAL A 95 56.89 0.43 14.00
CA VAL A 95 56.37 -0.50 12.98
C VAL A 95 55.39 -1.50 13.57
N ASN A 96 55.69 -2.06 14.74
CA ASN A 96 54.77 -2.97 15.41
C ASN A 96 53.45 -2.27 15.76
N SER A 97 53.48 -1.02 16.24
CA SER A 97 52.26 -0.27 16.54
C SER A 97 51.43 0.01 15.29
N ASP A 98 52.08 0.30 14.16
CA ASP A 98 51.41 0.51 12.88
C ASP A 98 50.76 -0.79 12.35
N PHE A 99 51.48 -1.92 12.45
CA PHE A 99 50.93 -3.23 12.11
C PHE A 99 49.80 -3.66 13.04
N ASP A 100 49.92 -3.40 14.34
CA ASP A 100 48.88 -3.68 15.31
C ASP A 100 47.60 -2.89 14.98
N ARG A 101 47.76 -1.63 14.57
CA ARG A 101 46.64 -0.77 14.15
C ARG A 101 45.92 -1.31 12.91
N ILE A 102 46.67 -1.82 11.92
CA ILE A 102 46.08 -2.49 10.74
C ILE A 102 45.26 -3.71 11.16
N TRP A 103 45.81 -4.55 12.05
CA TRP A 103 45.09 -5.71 12.56
C TRP A 103 43.82 -5.34 13.33
N GLN A 104 43.86 -4.27 14.14
CA GLN A 104 42.68 -3.79 14.84
C GLN A 104 41.61 -3.25 13.88
N ALA A 105 42.01 -2.57 12.79
CA ALA A 105 41.08 -2.08 11.78
C ALA A 105 40.42 -3.23 10.99
N LEU A 106 41.18 -4.29 10.69
CA LEU A 106 40.64 -5.51 10.07
C LEU A 106 39.63 -6.22 10.99
N GLN A 107 39.93 -6.34 12.29
CA GLN A 107 38.97 -6.87 13.28
C GLN A 107 37.71 -6.00 13.36
N GLY A 108 37.87 -4.67 13.30
CA GLY A 108 36.76 -3.70 13.22
C GLY A 108 35.85 -3.96 12.02
N THR A 109 36.46 -4.11 10.84
CA THR A 109 35.74 -4.38 9.59
C THR A 109 34.98 -5.71 9.65
N ASP A 110 35.57 -6.77 10.22
CA ASP A 110 34.86 -8.06 10.41
C ASP A 110 33.62 -7.90 11.28
N ALA A 111 33.70 -7.13 12.37
CA ALA A 111 32.55 -6.87 13.23
C ALA A 111 31.49 -6.00 12.54
N ASP A 112 31.90 -4.95 11.81
CA ASP A 112 31.00 -4.11 11.02
C ASP A 112 30.21 -4.97 10.02
N ILE A 113 30.86 -5.88 9.30
CA ILE A 113 30.23 -6.78 8.32
C ILE A 113 29.26 -7.76 9.00
N ARG A 114 29.63 -8.35 10.14
CA ARG A 114 28.75 -9.25 10.90
C ARG A 114 27.47 -8.54 11.35
N CYS A 115 27.60 -7.27 11.72
CA CYS A 115 26.51 -6.47 12.25
C CYS A 115 25.67 -5.78 11.16
N ALA A 116 26.15 -5.69 9.91
CA ALA A 116 25.51 -4.96 8.82
C ALA A 116 24.03 -5.34 8.57
N LEU A 117 23.63 -6.59 8.81
CA LEU A 117 22.24 -7.05 8.67
C LEU A 117 21.56 -7.39 10.00
N LEU A 118 22.32 -7.63 11.07
CA LEU A 118 21.77 -8.04 12.37
C LEU A 118 21.41 -6.83 13.23
N HIS A 119 22.27 -5.82 13.26
CA HIS A 119 22.10 -4.64 14.08
C HIS A 119 23.15 -3.58 13.71
N PRO A 120 22.78 -2.42 13.15
CA PRO A 120 23.76 -1.36 12.90
C PRO A 120 24.49 -1.04 14.21
N LEU A 121 25.81 -0.84 14.17
CA LEU A 121 26.61 -0.65 15.39
C LEU A 121 26.31 0.66 16.11
N SER A 122 25.77 1.64 15.38
CA SER A 122 25.16 2.84 15.93
C SER A 122 23.72 2.62 16.40
N GLY A 123 23.21 1.40 16.32
CA GLY A 123 21.82 1.02 16.56
C GLY A 123 20.81 1.51 15.50
N GLY A 124 19.52 1.36 15.81
CA GLY A 124 18.42 1.60 14.88
C GLY A 124 18.06 0.44 13.94
N ALA A 125 17.08 0.68 13.07
CA ALA A 125 16.60 -0.27 12.07
C ALA A 125 17.56 -0.35 10.86
N TYR A 126 17.52 -1.47 10.14
CA TYR A 126 18.23 -1.60 8.86
C TYR A 126 17.68 -0.58 7.85
N ASN A 127 18.51 0.38 7.44
CA ASN A 127 18.15 1.35 6.42
C ASN A 127 18.60 0.84 5.03
N ALA A 128 17.63 0.46 4.20
CA ALA A 128 17.90 -0.01 2.85
C ALA A 128 18.27 1.13 1.86
N GLU A 129 18.17 2.41 2.25
CA GLU A 129 18.41 3.59 1.41
C GLU A 129 17.67 3.53 0.07
N ASN A 130 16.36 3.31 0.10
CA ASN A 130 15.50 3.14 -1.09
C ASN A 130 15.90 2.00 -2.04
N ARG A 131 16.82 1.10 -1.64
CA ARG A 131 17.17 -0.09 -2.41
C ARG A 131 16.18 -1.21 -2.18
N LYS A 132 16.02 -2.06 -3.20
CA LYS A 132 15.13 -3.23 -3.16
C LYS A 132 15.78 -4.37 -2.39
N ILE A 133 14.97 -5.11 -1.64
CA ILE A 133 15.31 -6.43 -1.07
C ILE A 133 14.61 -7.48 -1.94
N VAL A 134 15.36 -8.40 -2.53
CA VAL A 134 14.85 -9.42 -3.48
C VAL A 134 15.12 -10.83 -2.97
N ASN A 135 14.42 -11.82 -3.52
CA ASN A 135 14.58 -13.24 -3.17
C ASN A 135 14.33 -13.58 -1.68
N LEU A 136 13.41 -12.85 -1.04
CA LEU A 136 12.91 -13.21 0.29
C LEU A 136 12.13 -14.52 0.20
N ALA A 137 12.37 -15.41 1.16
CA ALA A 137 11.57 -16.61 1.35
C ALA A 137 10.12 -16.25 1.75
N ASN A 138 9.20 -17.20 1.60
CA ASN A 138 7.83 -17.01 2.08
C ASN A 138 7.81 -16.98 3.61
N PRO A 139 7.06 -16.05 4.23
CA PRO A 139 7.00 -15.92 5.69
C PRO A 139 6.43 -17.20 6.31
N GLN A 140 7.02 -17.63 7.42
CA GLN A 140 6.58 -18.77 8.24
C GLN A 140 6.17 -18.32 9.64
N GLY A 141 6.90 -17.35 10.21
CA GLY A 141 6.64 -16.77 11.52
C GLY A 141 5.83 -15.47 11.45
N PRO A 142 5.23 -15.05 12.58
CA PRO A 142 4.41 -13.83 12.65
C PRO A 142 5.21 -12.53 12.49
N GLN A 143 6.54 -12.56 12.59
CA GLN A 143 7.42 -11.39 12.45
C GLN A 143 8.28 -11.43 11.18
N ASP A 144 8.06 -12.39 10.29
CA ASP A 144 8.83 -12.51 9.06
C ASP A 144 8.47 -11.39 8.08
N ALA A 145 9.45 -10.98 7.27
CA ALA A 145 9.20 -10.03 6.19
C ALA A 145 8.25 -10.64 5.13
N VAL A 146 7.26 -9.86 4.70
CA VAL A 146 6.26 -10.28 3.72
C VAL A 146 6.64 -9.76 2.33
N THR A 147 6.62 -10.64 1.34
CA THR A 147 6.81 -10.23 -0.07
C THR A 147 5.54 -9.59 -0.62
N LYS A 148 5.67 -8.68 -1.59
CA LYS A 148 4.52 -8.07 -2.29
C LYS A 148 3.53 -9.13 -2.81
N ARG A 149 4.05 -10.24 -3.32
CA ARG A 149 3.24 -11.36 -3.83
C ARG A 149 2.28 -11.92 -2.77
N VAL A 150 2.79 -12.20 -1.57
CA VAL A 150 1.97 -12.75 -0.47
C VAL A 150 0.88 -11.74 -0.06
N LEU A 151 1.19 -10.45 -0.07
CA LEU A 151 0.22 -9.40 0.21
C LEU A 151 -0.87 -9.33 -0.88
N ASP A 152 -0.48 -9.35 -2.15
CA ASP A 152 -1.41 -9.34 -3.28
C ASP A 152 -2.35 -10.57 -3.23
N ASP A 153 -1.81 -11.76 -2.97
CA ASP A 153 -2.57 -13.01 -2.85
C ASP A 153 -3.61 -12.93 -1.71
N TYR A 154 -3.24 -12.34 -0.57
CA TYR A 154 -4.15 -12.12 0.55
C TYR A 154 -5.29 -11.17 0.19
N PHE A 155 -5.00 -10.06 -0.49
CA PHE A 155 -6.02 -9.12 -0.95
C PHE A 155 -7.00 -9.74 -1.95
N VAL A 156 -6.50 -10.53 -2.90
CA VAL A 156 -7.35 -11.26 -3.85
C VAL A 156 -8.25 -12.26 -3.13
N SER A 157 -7.70 -13.00 -2.16
CA SER A 157 -8.47 -13.95 -1.36
C SER A 157 -9.61 -13.26 -0.59
N LEU A 158 -9.30 -12.15 0.09
CA LEU A 158 -10.28 -11.38 0.86
C LEU A 158 -11.36 -10.77 -0.05
N HIS A 159 -10.96 -10.23 -1.21
CA HIS A 159 -11.91 -9.70 -2.20
C HIS A 159 -12.89 -10.78 -2.66
N ASN A 160 -12.40 -11.98 -2.98
CA ASN A 160 -13.25 -13.09 -3.40
C ASN A 160 -14.21 -13.56 -2.30
N GLN A 161 -13.78 -13.54 -1.03
CA GLN A 161 -14.65 -13.87 0.10
C GLN A 161 -15.77 -12.84 0.28
N ILE A 162 -15.48 -11.54 0.15
CA ILE A 162 -16.48 -10.48 0.24
C ILE A 162 -17.50 -10.60 -0.90
N THR A 163 -17.03 -10.79 -2.13
CA THR A 163 -17.91 -10.95 -3.29
C THR A 163 -18.83 -12.18 -3.12
N GLN A 164 -18.35 -13.26 -2.51
CA GLN A 164 -19.19 -14.43 -2.19
C GLN A 164 -20.25 -14.15 -1.12
N LEU A 165 -20.00 -13.21 -0.20
CA LEU A 165 -21.00 -12.78 0.79
C LEU A 165 -22.10 -11.92 0.17
N ASP A 166 -21.80 -11.12 -0.85
CA ASP A 166 -22.82 -10.35 -1.57
C ASP A 166 -23.82 -11.27 -2.30
N TYR A 167 -23.38 -12.47 -2.73
CA TYR A 167 -24.28 -13.51 -3.25
C TYR A 167 -25.16 -14.17 -2.18
N LEU A 168 -24.92 -13.91 -0.89
CA LEU A 168 -25.80 -14.31 0.23
C LEU A 168 -26.77 -13.20 0.64
N GLN A 169 -26.66 -12.00 0.08
CA GLN A 169 -27.66 -10.96 0.29
C GLN A 169 -28.96 -11.42 -0.38
N GLY A 170 -29.97 -11.71 0.45
CA GLY A 170 -31.25 -12.19 -0.03
C GLY A 170 -31.86 -11.25 -1.08
N PRO A 171 -32.78 -11.74 -1.93
CA PRO A 171 -33.44 -10.89 -2.91
C PRO A 171 -34.02 -9.64 -2.23
N PRO A 172 -34.05 -8.48 -2.91
CA PRO A 172 -34.67 -7.28 -2.37
C PRO A 172 -36.01 -7.64 -1.74
N GLY A 173 -36.25 -7.14 -0.52
CA GLY A 173 -37.48 -7.43 0.20
C GLY A 173 -38.68 -7.16 -0.70
N ALA A 174 -39.72 -8.01 -0.61
CA ALA A 174 -40.92 -7.83 -1.42
C ALA A 174 -41.38 -6.37 -1.34
N GLN A 175 -41.71 -5.78 -2.49
CA GLN A 175 -42.22 -4.41 -2.55
C GLN A 175 -43.32 -4.27 -1.49
N GLY A 176 -43.20 -3.27 -0.62
CA GLY A 176 -44.19 -3.01 0.42
C GLY A 176 -45.59 -2.95 -0.21
N PRO A 177 -46.63 -3.36 0.53
CA PRO A 177 -48.00 -3.31 0.01
C PRO A 177 -48.28 -1.91 -0.54
N GLN A 178 -48.97 -1.84 -1.69
CA GLN A 178 -49.39 -0.57 -2.28
C GLN A 178 -50.06 0.27 -1.19
N GLY A 179 -49.59 1.51 -1.01
CA GLY A 179 -50.18 2.44 -0.06
C GLY A 179 -51.70 2.48 -0.25
N ILE A 180 -52.44 2.50 0.86
CA ILE A 180 -53.90 2.64 0.82
C ILE A 180 -54.27 3.76 -0.16
N ARG A 181 -55.21 3.48 -1.05
CA ARG A 181 -55.73 4.50 -1.97
C ARG A 181 -56.09 5.71 -1.13
N GLY A 182 -55.51 6.87 -1.45
CA GLY A 182 -55.84 8.11 -0.75
C GLY A 182 -57.36 8.28 -0.71
N PRO A 183 -57.90 8.91 0.35
CA PRO A 183 -59.33 9.19 0.41
C PRO A 183 -59.78 9.78 -0.91
N LYS A 184 -60.91 9.29 -1.43
CA LYS A 184 -61.50 9.84 -2.65
C LYS A 184 -61.59 11.35 -2.44
N GLY A 185 -60.88 12.11 -3.28
CA GLY A 185 -60.90 13.57 -3.19
C GLY A 185 -62.34 14.05 -3.12
N ASP A 186 -62.55 15.11 -2.34
CA ASP A 186 -63.86 15.74 -2.25
C ASP A 186 -64.42 15.92 -3.66
N LYS A 187 -65.70 15.60 -3.81
CA LYS A 187 -66.39 15.73 -5.09
C LYS A 187 -66.16 17.16 -5.57
N GLY A 188 -65.35 17.31 -6.62
CA GLY A 188 -65.08 18.61 -7.20
C GLY A 188 -66.40 19.33 -7.44
N ASP A 189 -66.42 20.62 -7.15
CA ASP A 189 -67.56 21.46 -7.47
C ASP A 189 -67.99 21.18 -8.90
N LYS A 190 -69.31 21.05 -9.08
CA LYS A 190 -69.92 20.70 -10.35
C LYS A 190 -69.38 21.66 -11.40
N GLY A 191 -68.50 21.17 -12.28
CA GLY A 191 -67.96 21.97 -13.36
C GLY A 191 -69.10 22.56 -14.16
N ASP A 192 -68.96 23.83 -14.53
CA ASP A 192 -69.87 24.47 -15.46
C ASP A 192 -69.97 23.59 -16.72
N LYS A 193 -71.20 23.48 -17.23
CA LYS A 193 -71.53 22.60 -18.34
C LYS A 193 -70.63 22.95 -19.53
N GLY A 194 -69.69 22.07 -19.85
CA GLY A 194 -68.83 22.22 -21.01
C GLY A 194 -69.66 22.21 -22.30
N ASP A 195 -69.31 23.11 -23.22
CA ASP A 195 -69.85 23.11 -24.56
C ASP A 195 -69.54 21.79 -25.28
N ARG A 196 -70.45 21.39 -26.16
CA ARG A 196 -70.38 20.13 -26.91
C ARG A 196 -69.10 20.10 -27.75
N GLY A 197 -68.20 19.17 -27.46
CA GLY A 197 -67.00 18.93 -28.27
C GLY A 197 -67.34 18.30 -29.62
N ASP A 198 -66.60 18.71 -30.64
CA ASP A 198 -66.72 18.25 -32.02
C ASP A 198 -66.29 16.78 -32.21
N ARG A 199 -66.81 16.17 -33.27
CA ARG A 199 -66.60 14.78 -33.70
C ARG A 199 -65.11 14.52 -33.98
N GLY A 200 -64.58 13.40 -33.47
CA GLY A 200 -63.17 13.01 -33.65
C GLY A 200 -62.79 12.67 -35.09
N GLU A 201 -61.50 12.83 -35.41
CA GLU A 201 -60.89 12.53 -36.72
C GLU A 201 -60.84 11.03 -37.05
N SER A 202 -60.94 10.73 -38.35
CA SER A 202 -60.93 9.39 -38.95
C SER A 202 -59.53 8.92 -39.35
N GLY A 203 -59.32 7.59 -39.18
CA GLY A 203 -58.63 6.62 -40.05
C GLY A 203 -57.42 7.01 -40.92
N VAL A 204 -56.34 6.24 -40.75
CA VAL A 204 -55.10 6.22 -41.55
C VAL A 204 -55.38 6.07 -43.06
N MET A 205 -54.71 6.88 -43.89
CA MET A 205 -54.82 6.90 -45.35
C MET A 205 -53.54 6.36 -46.00
N THR A 206 -53.63 5.35 -46.85
CA THR A 206 -52.50 4.83 -47.65
C THR A 206 -52.69 5.18 -49.14
N PRO A 207 -51.67 5.74 -49.81
CA PRO A 207 -51.76 6.08 -51.22
C PRO A 207 -51.64 4.84 -52.11
N ILE A 208 -52.45 4.78 -53.16
CA ILE A 208 -52.28 3.89 -54.32
C ILE A 208 -52.19 4.75 -55.59
N ASN A 209 -51.52 4.25 -56.63
CA ASN A 209 -51.23 5.04 -57.83
C ASN A 209 -52.51 5.67 -58.41
N ASN A 210 -52.53 7.00 -58.44
CA ASN A 210 -53.60 7.91 -58.88
C ASN A 210 -54.82 8.11 -57.97
N GLY A 211 -54.80 7.74 -56.68
CA GLY A 211 -55.88 8.14 -55.77
C GLY A 211 -55.73 7.68 -54.32
N TYR A 212 -56.79 7.89 -53.54
CA TYR A 212 -56.92 7.39 -52.18
C TYR A 212 -58.17 6.52 -52.07
N ILE A 213 -58.05 5.41 -51.35
CA ILE A 213 -59.19 4.63 -50.86
C ILE A 213 -59.41 4.96 -49.39
N ALA A 214 -60.68 5.17 -49.03
CA ALA A 214 -61.06 5.38 -47.63
C ALA A 214 -62.14 4.39 -47.24
N PHE A 215 -61.95 3.77 -46.08
CA PHE A 215 -62.96 2.97 -45.41
C PHE A 215 -63.72 3.86 -44.43
N SER A 216 -65.04 3.77 -44.46
CA SER A 216 -65.91 4.47 -43.52
C SER A 216 -67.02 3.54 -43.07
N ILE A 217 -67.56 3.75 -41.87
CA ILE A 217 -68.72 3.00 -41.39
C ILE A 217 -69.95 3.90 -41.56
N SER A 218 -71.01 3.37 -42.17
CA SER A 218 -72.29 4.06 -42.30
C SER A 218 -72.97 4.21 -40.94
N ASP A 219 -73.92 5.14 -40.81
CA ASP A 219 -74.70 5.29 -39.57
C ASP A 219 -75.54 4.02 -39.24
N GLY A 220 -75.69 3.09 -40.19
CA GLY A 220 -76.30 1.77 -40.00
C GLY A 220 -75.34 0.65 -39.58
N GLY A 221 -74.03 0.94 -39.49
CA GLY A 221 -73.00 -0.04 -39.12
C GLY A 221 -72.34 -0.77 -40.30
N ASP A 222 -72.69 -0.45 -41.54
CA ASP A 222 -72.12 -1.08 -42.73
C ASP A 222 -70.76 -0.46 -43.09
N LEU A 223 -69.80 -1.28 -43.51
CA LEU A 223 -68.52 -0.78 -44.02
C LEU A 223 -68.67 -0.30 -45.47
N LEU A 224 -68.43 0.98 -45.72
CA LEU A 224 -68.47 1.63 -47.02
C LEU A 224 -67.04 1.90 -47.52
N LEU A 225 -66.78 1.47 -48.76
CA LEU A 225 -65.59 1.83 -49.52
C LEU A 225 -65.89 3.06 -50.38
N ARG A 226 -65.03 4.08 -50.32
CA ARG A 226 -65.09 5.24 -51.22
C ARG A 226 -63.85 5.28 -52.09
N CYS A 227 -64.06 5.31 -53.41
CA CYS A 227 -63.03 5.50 -54.43
C CYS A 227 -63.11 6.94 -54.98
N ALA A 228 -62.01 7.43 -55.56
CA ALA A 228 -61.99 8.73 -56.21
C ALA A 228 -62.93 8.77 -57.43
N ASP A 229 -63.47 9.96 -57.74
CA ASP A 229 -64.47 10.14 -58.79
C ASP A 229 -63.93 9.73 -60.17
N GLY A 230 -64.56 8.72 -60.78
CA GLY A 230 -64.34 8.32 -62.17
C GLY A 230 -63.71 6.94 -62.38
N ASP A 231 -63.18 6.30 -61.34
CA ASP A 231 -62.55 4.98 -61.46
C ASP A 231 -63.48 3.84 -61.01
N ASN A 232 -63.38 2.69 -61.68
CA ASN A 232 -64.06 1.48 -61.25
C ASN A 232 -63.48 1.02 -59.90
N PRO A 233 -64.32 0.60 -58.93
CA PRO A 233 -63.83 0.10 -57.66
C PRO A 233 -62.92 -1.13 -57.89
N PRO A 234 -61.83 -1.30 -57.11
CA PRO A 234 -61.01 -2.49 -57.20
C PRO A 234 -61.82 -3.76 -56.90
N ASN A 235 -61.39 -4.89 -57.43
CA ASN A 235 -61.96 -6.17 -57.02
C ASN A 235 -61.44 -6.53 -55.62
N PHE A 236 -62.37 -6.82 -54.71
CA PHE A 236 -62.06 -7.28 -53.37
C PHE A 236 -62.49 -8.74 -53.21
N SER A 237 -61.73 -9.48 -52.42
CA SER A 237 -62.10 -10.81 -51.96
C SER A 237 -61.89 -10.91 -50.46
N ILE A 238 -62.70 -11.75 -49.81
CA ILE A 238 -62.45 -12.16 -48.43
C ILE A 238 -61.70 -13.48 -48.51
N VAL A 239 -60.48 -13.48 -47.98
CA VAL A 239 -59.65 -14.68 -47.85
C VAL A 239 -59.27 -14.79 -46.39
N ASP A 240 -59.59 -15.92 -45.77
CA ASP A 240 -59.28 -16.22 -44.36
C ASP A 240 -59.79 -15.17 -43.34
N GLY A 241 -60.86 -14.46 -43.67
CA GLY A 241 -61.49 -13.44 -42.80
C GLY A 241 -60.96 -12.03 -43.00
N ASP A 242 -59.92 -11.86 -43.80
CA ASP A 242 -59.35 -10.56 -44.13
C ASP A 242 -59.90 -10.05 -45.47
N LEU A 243 -60.19 -8.75 -45.54
CA LEU A 243 -60.56 -8.08 -46.79
C LEU A 243 -59.28 -7.77 -47.57
N ILE A 244 -59.07 -8.51 -48.66
CA ILE A 244 -57.89 -8.35 -49.52
C ILE A 244 -58.29 -7.60 -50.79
N TYR A 245 -57.46 -6.63 -51.17
CA TYR A 245 -57.50 -6.01 -52.49
C TYR A 245 -56.14 -6.20 -53.15
N THR A 246 -56.18 -6.54 -54.44
CA THR A 246 -54.96 -6.71 -55.24
C THR A 246 -54.87 -5.54 -56.20
N VAL A 247 -53.79 -4.75 -56.07
CA VAL A 247 -53.44 -3.67 -57.01
C VAL A 247 -52.87 -4.26 -58.28
#